data_AF-A0A6N9HJJ7-F1
#
_entry.id   AF-A0A6N9HJJ7-F1
#
_cell.length_a   1.000
_cell.length_b   1.000
_cell.length_c   1.000
_cell.angle_alpha   90.00
_cell.angle_beta   90.00
_cell.angle_gamma   90.00
#
_symmetry.space_group_name_H-M   'P 1'
#
loop_
_entity.id
_entity.type
_entity.pdbx_description
1 polymer ?
#
loop_
_entity_poly.entity_id
_entity_poly.type
_entity_poly.pdbx_seq_one_letter_code
_entity_poly.pdbx_strand_id
1 'polypeptide(L)'
;MSNKLNIVLTALLVACGLSLVNAQYRARHLFVDKERAESQARQLDIEWAQLQLDQSTLGKHARIEEIARRELNMTPLTPNRTQYLTEGAQ
;
A
#
# COMPACT_ATOMS: atom_id res chain seq x y z
N MET A 1 -34.80 -6.85 55.08
CA MET A 1 -33.45 -7.08 54.51
C MET A 1 -33.42 -7.04 52.97
N SER A 2 -34.52 -7.34 52.25
CA SER A 2 -34.55 -7.35 50.77
C SER A 2 -34.40 -6.00 50.07
N ASN A 3 -34.88 -4.90 50.66
CA ASN A 3 -34.86 -3.59 49.98
C ASN A 3 -33.44 -3.03 49.77
N LYS A 4 -32.52 -3.33 50.70
CA LYS A 4 -31.12 -2.92 50.60
C LYS A 4 -30.42 -3.63 49.44
N LEU A 5 -30.71 -4.91 49.26
CA LEU A 5 -30.15 -5.73 48.18
C LEU A 5 -30.61 -5.21 46.81
N ASN A 6 -31.90 -4.92 46.66
CA ASN A 6 -32.44 -4.36 45.41
C ASN A 6 -31.80 -3.01 45.06
N ILE A 7 -31.58 -2.12 46.03
CA ILE A 7 -30.91 -0.84 45.79
C ILE A 7 -29.46 -1.05 45.31
N VAL A 8 -28.74 -1.98 45.92
CA VAL A 8 -27.37 -2.32 45.51
C VAL A 8 -27.33 -2.88 44.09
N LEU A 9 -28.24 -3.81 43.74
CA LEU A 9 -28.30 -4.36 42.39
C LEU A 9 -28.64 -3.28 41.36
N THR A 10 -29.59 -2.40 41.65
CA THR A 10 -29.93 -1.29 40.74
C THR A 10 -28.75 -0.35 40.54
N ALA A 11 -28.03 0.00 41.61
CA ALA A 11 -26.84 0.84 41.52
C ALA A 11 -25.74 0.15 40.68
N LEU A 12 -25.53 -1.15 40.89
CA LEU A 12 -24.56 -1.94 40.11
C LEU A 12 -24.94 -1.99 38.62
N LEU A 13 -26.23 -2.16 38.32
CA LEU A 13 -26.74 -2.18 36.95
C LEU A 13 -26.51 -0.83 36.25
N VAL A 14 -26.81 0.28 36.93
CA VAL A 14 -26.55 1.63 36.41
C VAL A 14 -25.06 1.85 36.18
N ALA A 15 -24.21 1.46 37.13
CA ALA A 15 -22.76 1.55 36.99
C ALA A 15 -22.26 0.74 35.79
N CYS A 16 -22.79 -0.46 35.56
CA CYS A 16 -22.46 -1.29 34.42
C CYS A 16 -22.86 -0.63 33.10
N GLY A 17 -24.07 -0.07 33.03
CA GLY A 17 -24.55 0.68 31.86
C GLY A 17 -23.67 1.89 31.53
N LEU A 18 -23.33 2.71 32.52
CA LEU A 18 -22.44 3.87 32.35
C LEU A 18 -21.03 3.45 31.92
N SER A 19 -20.49 2.38 32.52
CA SER A 19 -19.18 1.84 32.16
C SER A 19 -19.16 1.35 30.70
N LEU A 20 -20.21 0.67 30.25
CA LEU A 20 -20.33 0.21 28.87
C LEU A 20 -20.36 1.38 27.89
N VAL A 21 -21.13 2.43 28.17
CA VAL A 21 -21.19 3.62 27.30
C VAL A 21 -19.83 4.30 27.21
N ASN A 22 -19.14 4.46 28.34
CA ASN A 22 -17.79 5.05 28.36
C ASN A 22 -16.78 4.16 27.61
N ALA A 23 -16.83 2.85 27.78
CA ALA A 23 -15.98 1.90 27.05
C ALA A 23 -16.23 1.97 25.54
N GLN A 24 -17.50 2.01 25.12
CA GLN A 24 -17.87 2.15 23.71
C GLN A 24 -17.42 3.49 23.13
N TYR A 25 -17.53 4.58 23.88
CA TYR A 25 -17.05 5.89 23.45
C TYR A 25 -15.52 5.87 23.22
N ARG A 26 -14.76 5.32 24.18
CA ARG A 26 -13.30 5.19 24.08
C ARG A 26 -12.90 4.27 22.92
N ALA A 27 -13.58 3.13 22.76
CA ALA A 27 -13.33 2.20 21.66
C ALA A 27 -13.54 2.89 20.31
N ARG A 28 -14.61 3.67 20.16
CA ARG A 28 -14.90 4.41 18.93
C ARG A 28 -13.85 5.47 18.62
N HIS A 29 -13.36 6.19 19.63
CA HIS A 29 -12.28 7.16 19.46
C HIS A 29 -10.97 6.49 19.01
N LEU A 30 -10.53 5.45 19.73
CA LEU A 30 -9.32 4.70 19.40
C LEU A 30 -9.39 4.07 18.01
N PHE A 31 -10.57 3.60 17.61
CA PHE A 31 -10.81 3.05 16.28
C PHE A 31 -10.62 4.11 15.19
N VAL A 32 -11.13 5.33 15.38
CA VAL A 32 -10.96 6.43 14.43
C VAL A 32 -9.50 6.83 14.28
N ASP A 33 -8.74 6.89 15.38
CA ASP A 33 -7.32 7.22 15.32
C ASP A 33 -6.53 6.15 14.55
N LYS A 34 -6.85 4.88 14.78
CA LYS A 34 -6.27 3.77 14.04
C LYS A 34 -6.61 3.84 12.55
N GLU A 35 -7.88 4.03 12.21
CA GLU A 35 -8.35 4.15 10.83
C GLU A 35 -7.64 5.30 10.09
N ARG A 36 -7.38 6.41 10.79
CA ARG A 36 -6.67 7.57 10.23
C ARG A 36 -5.23 7.23 9.87
N ALA A 37 -4.51 6.53 10.76
CA ALA A 37 -3.15 6.10 10.50
C ALA A 37 -3.09 5.07 9.34
N GLU A 38 -4.02 4.11 9.31
CA GLU A 38 -4.10 3.15 8.19
C GLU A 38 -4.42 3.84 6.86
N SER A 39 -5.28 4.86 6.87
CA SER A 39 -5.59 5.65 5.68
C SER A 39 -4.35 6.37 5.13
N GLN A 40 -3.53 6.95 6.02
CA GLN A 40 -2.27 7.60 5.63
C GLN A 40 -1.27 6.60 5.05
N ALA A 41 -1.15 5.42 5.65
CA ALA A 41 -0.29 4.35 5.13
C ALA A 41 -0.73 3.92 3.72
N ARG A 42 -2.04 3.74 3.49
CA ARG A 42 -2.57 3.41 2.16
C ARG A 42 -2.27 4.48 1.12
N GLN A 43 -2.32 5.77 1.49
CA GLN A 43 -1.97 6.87 0.57
C GLN A 43 -0.49 6.80 0.17
N LEU A 44 0.40 6.59 1.14
CA LEU A 44 1.83 6.44 0.88
C LEU A 44 2.14 5.23 -0.02
N ASP A 45 1.45 4.11 0.18
CA ASP A 45 1.62 2.92 -0.68
C ASP A 45 1.23 3.20 -2.14
N ILE A 46 0.14 3.96 -2.35
CA ILE A 46 -0.29 4.36 -3.69
C ILE A 46 0.74 5.29 -4.35
N GLU A 47 1.21 6.31 -3.62
CA GLU A 47 2.24 7.23 -4.11
C GLU A 47 3.53 6.48 -4.45
N TRP A 48 3.93 5.53 -3.61
CA TRP A 48 5.09 4.69 -3.84
C TRP A 48 4.94 3.82 -5.09
N ALA A 49 3.78 3.18 -5.27
CA ALA A 49 3.48 2.40 -6.47
C ALA A 49 3.52 3.28 -7.73
N GLN A 50 3.00 4.49 -7.66
CA GLN A 50 3.05 5.45 -8.76
C GLN A 50 4.49 5.88 -9.08
N LEU A 51 5.28 6.23 -8.08
CA LEU A 51 6.71 6.54 -8.26
C LEU A 51 7.49 5.36 -8.85
N GLN A 52 7.11 4.13 -8.53
CA GLN A 52 7.73 2.95 -9.10
C GLN A 52 7.35 2.72 -10.56
N LEU A 53 6.11 3.02 -10.94
CA LEU A 53 5.69 3.05 -12.36
C LEU A 53 6.44 4.15 -13.13
N ASP A 54 6.57 5.33 -12.56
CA ASP A 54 7.33 6.43 -13.15
C ASP A 54 8.82 6.06 -13.32
N GLN A 55 9.42 5.42 -12.32
CA GLN A 55 10.79 4.88 -12.41
C GLN A 55 10.92 3.79 -13.48
N SER A 56 9.94 2.89 -13.60
CA SER A 56 9.97 1.84 -14.63
C SER A 56 9.95 2.43 -16.05
N THR A 57 9.32 3.60 -16.21
CA THR A 57 9.27 4.34 -17.48
C THR A 57 10.61 5.01 -17.80
N LEU A 58 11.37 5.45 -16.79
CA LEU A 58 12.59 6.23 -16.94
C LEU A 58 13.90 5.43 -16.78
N GLY A 59 13.83 4.18 -16.35
CA GLY A 59 14.97 3.48 -15.73
C GLY A 59 16.17 3.18 -16.63
N LYS A 60 16.04 2.43 -17.74
CA LYS A 60 17.23 1.88 -18.43
C LYS A 60 17.12 1.75 -19.95
N HIS A 61 15.97 1.43 -20.52
CA HIS A 61 15.88 1.15 -21.96
C HIS A 61 15.75 2.41 -22.82
N ALA A 62 14.84 3.34 -22.47
CA ALA A 62 14.58 4.52 -23.30
C ALA A 62 15.81 5.43 -23.46
N ARG A 63 16.54 5.69 -22.36
CA ARG A 63 17.72 6.56 -22.38
C ARG A 63 18.93 5.91 -23.09
N ILE A 64 19.14 4.61 -22.90
CA ILE A 64 20.21 3.88 -23.61
C ILE A 64 19.90 3.80 -25.09
N GLU A 65 18.64 3.56 -25.46
CA GLU A 65 18.22 3.46 -26.85
C GLU A 65 18.25 4.82 -27.56
N GLU A 66 17.91 5.91 -26.87
CA GLU A 66 18.04 7.26 -27.42
C GLU A 66 19.51 7.63 -27.67
N ILE A 67 20.41 7.37 -26.71
CA ILE A 67 21.86 7.60 -26.88
C ILE A 67 22.42 6.70 -28.00
N ALA A 68 22.05 5.41 -28.02
CA ALA A 68 22.50 4.48 -29.06
C ALA A 68 22.04 4.90 -30.47
N ARG A 69 20.83 5.43 -30.59
CA ARG A 69 20.25 5.86 -31.87
C ARG A 69 20.76 7.23 -32.32
N ARG A 70 20.90 8.20 -31.40
CA ARG A 70 21.32 9.58 -31.71
C ARG A 70 22.82 9.78 -31.74
N GLU A 71 23.55 9.30 -30.74
CA GLU A 71 25.00 9.53 -30.64
C GLU A 71 25.81 8.45 -31.35
N LEU A 72 25.37 7.19 -31.27
CA LEU A 72 26.08 6.06 -31.87
C LEU A 72 25.54 5.67 -33.27
N ASN A 73 24.51 6.35 -33.79
CA ASN A 73 23.83 6.04 -35.07
C ASN A 73 23.45 4.55 -35.23
N MET A 74 23.20 3.84 -34.12
CA MET A 74 22.86 2.42 -34.16
C MET A 74 21.46 2.23 -34.74
N THR A 75 21.36 1.39 -35.76
CA THR A 75 20.10 1.01 -36.40
C THR A 75 19.62 -0.33 -35.82
N PRO A 76 18.32 -0.50 -35.51
CA PRO A 76 17.81 -1.76 -35.01
C PRO A 76 18.05 -2.90 -36.01
N LEU A 77 18.47 -4.06 -35.49
CA LEU A 77 18.76 -5.26 -36.29
C LEU A 77 17.49 -5.70 -37.02
N THR A 78 17.50 -5.58 -38.34
CA THR A 78 16.42 -6.03 -39.22
C THR A 78 16.71 -7.47 -39.65
N PRO A 79 15.71 -8.35 -39.82
CA PRO A 79 15.93 -9.74 -40.22
C PRO A 79 16.76 -9.90 -41.51
N ASN A 80 16.76 -8.87 -42.37
CA ASN A 80 17.55 -8.80 -43.60
C ASN A 80 19.07 -8.56 -43.38
N ARG A 81 19.51 -8.24 -42.15
CA ARG A 81 20.91 -7.96 -41.78
C ARG A 81 21.46 -8.92 -40.73
N THR A 82 20.70 -9.93 -40.33
CA THR A 82 21.12 -10.90 -39.32
C THR A 82 21.63 -12.17 -40.01
N GLN A 83 22.92 -12.44 -39.90
CA GLN A 83 23.52 -13.67 -40.39
C GLN A 83 23.55 -14.70 -39.25
N TYR A 84 22.73 -15.74 -39.35
CA TYR A 84 22.76 -16.86 -38.41
C TYR A 84 23.99 -17.71 -38.71
N LEU A 85 25.03 -17.58 -37.89
CA LEU A 85 26.16 -18.48 -37.92
C LEU A 85 25.72 -19.77 -37.20
N THR A 86 25.39 -20.81 -37.96
CA THR A 86 25.38 -22.18 -37.46
C THR A 86 26.83 -22.54 -37.14
N GLU A 87 27.16 -22.68 -35.85
CA GLU A 87 28.43 -23.27 -35.46
C GLU A 87 28.53 -24.67 -36.07
N GLY A 88 29.65 -24.92 -36.74
CA GLY A 88 29.77 -25.91 -37.79
C GLY A 88 29.31 -27.32 -37.40
N ALA A 89 28.59 -27.94 -38.33
CA ALA A 89 28.65 -29.36 -38.51
C ALA A 89 30.10 -29.73 -38.86
N GLN A 90 30.78 -30.39 -37.92
CA GLN A 90 31.91 -31.28 -38.19
C GLN A 90 31.60 -32.63 -37.54
#